data_AF-A0A833R8K0-F1
#
_entry.id   AF-A0A833R8K0-F1
#
_cell.length_a   1.000
_cell.length_b   1.000
_cell.length_c   1.000
_cell.angle_alpha   90.00
_cell.angle_beta   90.00
_cell.angle_gamma   90.00
#
_symmetry.space_group_name_H-M   'P 1'
#
loop_
_entity.id
_entity.type
_entity.pdbx_description
1 polymer ?
#
loop_
_entity_poly.entity_id
_entity_poly.type
_entity_poly.pdbx_seq_one_letter_code
_entity_poly.pdbx_strand_id
1 'polypeptide(L)'
;MSMILTGPDELRDRFSELDGSPLQIDPPLDLFYSADPISVFADDYAALLTPKEWLIAPTVQIWMLHWHKFVKEEFPDVQVGFMDPGRTNAIMLNDNRGGVLQYMGKALRENRDKRLIFIPYHQVDHWILTVLMPRERALYVYDSDKKSNKMLMITAAVEE
;
A
#
# COMPACT_ATOMS: atom_id res chain seq x y z
N MET A 1 3.43 17.93 14.86
CA MET A 1 4.43 18.38 13.86
C MET A 1 4.63 17.19 12.93
N SER A 2 3.99 17.17 11.76
CA SER A 2 4.05 15.99 10.87
C SER A 2 5.43 15.94 10.20
N MET A 3 6.09 14.79 10.30
CA MET A 3 7.45 14.60 9.79
C MET A 3 7.38 13.76 8.51
N ILE A 4 7.94 14.27 7.42
CA ILE A 4 8.03 13.54 6.16
C ILE A 4 9.29 12.69 6.23
N LEU A 5 9.14 11.37 6.42
CA LEU A 5 10.25 10.43 6.31
C LEU A 5 10.61 10.24 4.83
N THR A 6 11.91 10.23 4.54
CA THR A 6 12.43 10.19 3.17
C THR A 6 13.00 8.83 2.77
N GLY A 7 13.25 7.92 3.73
CA GLY A 7 13.68 6.55 3.41
C GLY A 7 13.95 5.66 4.64
N PRO A 8 14.38 4.40 4.40
CA PRO A 8 14.65 3.41 5.44
C PRO A 8 15.78 3.79 6.40
N ASP A 9 16.74 4.61 5.98
CA ASP A 9 17.88 4.98 6.82
C ASP A 9 17.48 5.97 7.94
N GLU A 10 16.54 6.88 7.67
CA GLU A 10 16.01 7.81 8.68
C GLU A 10 15.16 7.09 9.75
N LEU A 11 14.65 5.89 9.46
CA LEU A 11 13.93 5.09 10.45
C LEU A 11 14.86 4.53 11.53
N ARG A 12 16.09 4.18 11.17
CA ARG A 12 17.07 3.57 12.07
C ARG A 12 17.38 4.46 13.26
N ASP A 13 17.75 5.71 12.99
CA ASP A 13 18.20 6.66 14.00
C ASP A 13 17.05 7.01 14.97
N ARG A 14 15.81 6.92 14.51
CA ARG A 14 14.63 7.22 15.33
C ARG A 14 14.25 6.08 16.26
N PHE A 15 14.46 4.82 15.89
CA PHE A 15 14.18 3.71 16.80
C PHE A 15 15.11 3.68 18.00
N SER A 16 16.35 4.18 17.88
CA SER A 16 17.25 4.31 19.04
C SER A 16 16.79 5.33 20.09
N GLU A 17 15.84 6.21 19.75
CA GLU A 17 15.32 7.25 20.64
C GLU A 17 13.99 6.86 21.31
N LEU A 18 13.39 5.74 20.92
CA LEU A 18 12.08 5.29 21.39
C LEU A 18 12.19 4.26 22.52
N ASP A 19 11.28 4.32 23.48
CA ASP A 19 11.18 3.44 24.64
C ASP A 19 10.43 2.12 24.34
N GLY A 20 10.49 1.64 23.10
CA GLY A 20 9.69 0.52 22.60
C GLY A 20 8.29 0.91 22.12
N SER A 21 7.92 2.18 22.22
CA SER A 21 6.71 2.71 21.57
C SER A 21 6.85 2.71 20.04
N PRO A 22 5.74 2.52 19.29
CA PRO A 22 5.77 2.57 17.83
C PRO A 22 6.01 3.99 17.35
N LEU A 23 6.83 4.10 16.30
CA LEU A 23 6.93 5.33 15.53
C LEU A 23 5.64 5.55 14.73
N GLN A 24 4.98 6.68 14.95
CA GLN A 24 3.80 7.07 14.19
C GLN A 24 4.21 7.92 12.98
N ILE A 25 3.77 7.49 11.80
CA ILE A 25 4.02 8.19 10.54
C ILE A 25 2.69 8.59 9.94
N ASP A 26 2.47 9.89 9.76
CA ASP A 26 1.28 10.40 9.09
C ASP A 26 1.47 10.32 7.56
N PRO A 27 0.78 9.43 6.84
CA PRO A 27 0.89 9.39 5.39
C PRO A 27 0.25 10.64 4.76
N PRO A 28 0.74 11.12 3.60
CA PRO A 28 0.03 12.13 2.83
C PRO A 28 -1.40 11.68 2.55
N LEU A 29 -2.37 12.58 2.69
CA LEU A 29 -3.78 12.24 2.53
C LEU A 29 -4.08 11.65 1.13
N ASP A 30 -3.35 12.09 0.11
CA ASP A 30 -3.51 11.64 -1.26
C ASP A 30 -2.78 10.33 -1.60
N LEU A 31 -2.07 9.74 -0.63
CA LEU A 31 -1.47 8.41 -0.76
C LEU A 31 -2.53 7.32 -0.51
N PHE A 32 -3.13 7.34 0.68
CA PHE A 32 -4.06 6.27 1.12
C PHE A 32 -5.50 6.71 1.26
N TYR A 33 -5.80 8.02 1.17
CA TYR A 33 -7.13 8.57 1.39
C TYR A 33 -7.72 8.24 2.78
N SER A 34 -6.82 8.00 3.73
CA SER A 34 -7.09 7.81 5.16
C SER A 34 -6.22 8.77 5.97
N ALA A 35 -6.71 9.18 7.13
CA ALA A 35 -5.95 9.96 8.11
C ALA A 35 -5.30 9.07 9.19
N ASP A 36 -5.20 7.77 8.91
CA ASP A 36 -4.70 6.81 9.89
C ASP A 36 -3.18 6.84 9.84
N PRO A 37 -2.51 7.02 10.98
CA PRO A 37 -1.07 6.93 11.04
C PRO A 37 -0.62 5.48 10.81
N ILE A 38 0.54 5.33 10.20
CA ILE A 38 1.24 4.06 10.12
C ILE A 38 2.03 3.91 11.43
N SER A 39 1.70 2.87 12.19
CA SER A 39 2.49 2.47 13.37
C SER A 39 3.61 1.54 12.93
N VAL A 40 4.85 1.95 13.16
CA VAL A 40 6.04 1.15 12.85
C VAL A 40 6.79 0.84 14.14
N PHE A 41 6.95 -0.44 14.45
CA PHE A 41 7.75 -0.91 15.56
C PHE A 41 9.20 -1.17 15.11
N ALA A 42 10.12 -1.19 16.07
CA ALA A 42 11.53 -1.51 15.79
C ALA A 42 11.68 -2.90 15.14
N ASP A 43 10.82 -3.86 15.53
CA ASP A 43 10.79 -5.20 14.95
C ASP A 43 10.34 -5.19 13.47
N ASP A 44 9.39 -4.32 13.11
CA ASP A 44 8.94 -4.13 11.71
C ASP A 44 10.09 -3.61 10.83
N TYR A 45 10.94 -2.77 11.41
CA TYR A 45 12.16 -2.28 10.76
C TYR A 45 13.27 -3.34 10.72
N ALA A 46 13.40 -4.17 11.75
CA ALA A 46 14.32 -5.30 11.72
C ALA A 46 13.94 -6.33 10.64
N ALA A 47 12.65 -6.55 10.42
CA ALA A 47 12.13 -7.43 9.37
C ALA A 47 12.51 -6.95 7.96
N LEU A 48 12.55 -5.63 7.73
CA LEU A 48 13.05 -5.04 6.47
C LEU A 48 14.49 -5.41 6.15
N LEU A 49 15.34 -5.53 7.18
CA LEU A 49 16.77 -5.75 7.05
C LEU A 49 17.16 -7.23 7.08
N THR A 50 16.23 -8.11 7.43
CA THR A 50 16.50 -9.52 7.67
C THR A 50 16.00 -10.39 6.52
N PRO A 51 16.87 -11.06 5.74
CA PRO A 51 16.51 -11.78 4.50
C PRO A 51 15.53 -12.97 4.64
N LYS A 52 15.04 -13.25 5.84
CA LYS A 52 14.19 -14.41 6.16
C LYS A 52 12.89 -14.03 6.88
N GLU A 53 12.68 -12.75 7.15
CA GLU A 53 11.46 -12.28 7.78
C GLU A 53 10.41 -11.96 6.72
N TRP A 54 9.16 -12.26 7.03
CA TRP A 54 8.04 -11.89 6.19
C TRP A 54 7.80 -10.40 6.29
N LEU A 55 7.64 -9.74 5.15
CA LEU A 55 7.24 -8.33 5.14
C LEU A 55 5.83 -8.20 5.70
N ILE A 56 5.59 -7.16 6.50
CA ILE A 56 4.29 -6.85 7.08
C ILE A 56 3.74 -5.54 6.50
N ALA A 57 2.48 -5.22 6.78
CA ALA A 57 1.82 -4.04 6.20
C ALA A 57 2.58 -2.71 6.47
N PRO A 58 3.05 -2.40 7.70
CA PRO A 58 3.84 -1.19 7.96
C PRO A 58 5.06 -1.07 7.05
N THR A 59 5.76 -2.17 6.82
CA THR A 59 6.92 -2.25 5.94
C THR A 59 6.57 -1.87 4.50
N VAL A 60 5.48 -2.44 3.97
CA VAL A 60 5.02 -2.14 2.60
C VAL A 60 4.54 -0.69 2.51
N GLN A 61 3.84 -0.18 3.53
CA GLN A 61 3.38 1.21 3.58
C GLN A 61 4.54 2.21 3.56
N ILE A 62 5.64 1.94 4.26
CA ILE A 62 6.87 2.76 4.22
C ILE A 62 7.44 2.83 2.80
N TRP A 63 7.51 1.70 2.10
CA TRP A 63 7.97 1.68 0.71
C TRP A 63 7.04 2.46 -0.21
N MET A 64 5.73 2.38 0.00
CA MET A 64 4.74 3.14 -0.76
C MET A 64 4.88 4.64 -0.51
N LEU A 65 5.19 5.08 0.72
CA LEU A 65 5.50 6.48 1.03
C LEU A 65 6.71 6.96 0.23
N HIS A 66 7.80 6.21 0.26
CA HIS A 66 9.01 6.54 -0.47
C HIS A 66 8.75 6.60 -1.97
N TRP A 67 8.04 5.60 -2.52
CA TRP A 67 7.76 5.53 -3.94
C TRP A 67 6.81 6.64 -4.41
N HIS A 68 5.78 6.96 -3.62
CA HIS A 68 4.87 8.05 -3.91
C HIS A 68 5.60 9.40 -3.98
N LYS A 69 6.55 9.65 -3.07
CA LYS A 69 7.40 10.83 -3.12
C LYS A 69 8.27 10.83 -4.38
N PHE A 70 8.99 9.74 -4.62
CA PHE A 70 9.86 9.58 -5.78
C PHE A 70 9.13 9.79 -7.12
N VAL A 71 7.95 9.19 -7.30
CA VAL A 71 7.16 9.35 -8.54
C VAL A 71 6.73 10.79 -8.75
N LYS A 72 6.33 11.49 -7.69
CA LYS A 72 5.96 12.91 -7.78
C LYS A 72 7.14 13.80 -8.18
N GLU A 73 8.33 13.49 -7.70
CA GLU A 73 9.54 14.28 -7.95
C GLU A 73 10.12 13.99 -9.35
N GLU A 74 10.26 12.72 -9.73
CA GLU A 74 10.94 12.31 -10.97
C GLU A 74 9.99 12.17 -12.17
N PHE A 75 8.71 11.92 -11.93
CA PHE A 75 7.71 11.64 -12.97
C PHE A 75 6.40 12.40 -12.74
N PRO A 76 6.40 13.74 -12.72
CA PRO A 76 5.23 14.55 -12.36
C PRO A 76 4.01 14.33 -13.27
N ASP A 77 4.23 13.90 -14.51
CA ASP A 77 3.16 13.58 -15.48
C ASP A 77 2.55 12.18 -15.26
N VAL A 78 3.20 11.32 -14.46
CA VAL A 78 2.73 9.96 -14.20
C VAL A 78 1.91 9.94 -12.91
N GLN A 79 0.60 9.98 -13.07
CA GLN A 79 -0.32 9.90 -11.95
C GLN A 79 -0.54 8.45 -11.52
N VAL A 80 0.05 8.09 -10.39
CA VAL A 80 -0.17 6.79 -9.72
C VAL A 80 -1.07 6.94 -8.50
N GLY A 81 -1.80 5.87 -8.20
CA GLY A 81 -2.63 5.71 -7.02
C GLY A 81 -2.20 4.49 -6.21
N PHE A 82 -2.55 4.48 -4.94
CA PHE A 82 -2.19 3.42 -4.01
C PHE A 82 -3.39 3.06 -3.12
N MET A 83 -3.45 1.80 -2.68
CA MET A 83 -4.35 1.35 -1.62
C MET A 83 -3.57 0.85 -0.43
N ASP A 84 -4.03 1.21 0.75
CA ASP A 84 -3.40 0.88 2.02
C ASP A 84 -3.51 -0.63 2.34
N PRO A 85 -2.39 -1.39 2.34
CA PRO A 85 -2.42 -2.81 2.71
C PRO A 85 -2.79 -3.05 4.18
N GLY A 86 -2.65 -2.05 5.05
CA GLY A 86 -3.13 -2.09 6.43
C GLY A 86 -4.66 -2.18 6.51
N ARG A 87 -5.36 -1.79 5.44
CA ARG A 87 -6.84 -1.75 5.37
C ARG A 87 -7.45 -2.76 4.40
N THR A 88 -6.66 -3.38 3.52
CA THR A 88 -7.17 -4.28 2.46
C THR A 88 -6.73 -5.73 2.59
N ASN A 89 -5.95 -6.09 3.61
CA ASN A 89 -5.47 -7.46 3.82
C ASN A 89 -6.57 -8.46 4.22
N ALA A 90 -6.27 -9.77 4.16
CA ALA A 90 -7.25 -10.81 4.43
C ALA A 90 -7.79 -10.80 5.87
N ILE A 91 -6.98 -10.41 6.86
CA ILE A 91 -7.42 -10.29 8.25
C ILE A 91 -8.52 -9.23 8.33
N MET A 92 -8.27 -8.04 7.78
CA MET A 92 -9.25 -6.94 7.75
C MET A 92 -10.52 -7.31 6.96
N LEU A 93 -10.39 -8.05 5.86
CA LEU A 93 -11.55 -8.54 5.11
C LEU A 93 -12.39 -9.53 5.91
N ASN A 94 -11.76 -10.40 6.70
CA ASN A 94 -12.45 -11.35 7.56
C ASN A 94 -13.11 -10.65 8.76
N ASP A 95 -12.43 -9.69 9.36
CA ASP A 95 -12.89 -9.01 10.58
C ASP A 95 -13.94 -7.93 10.30
N ASN A 96 -13.76 -7.15 9.22
CA ASN A 96 -14.64 -6.03 8.87
C ASN A 96 -14.75 -5.81 7.36
N ARG A 97 -15.31 -6.80 6.65
CA ARG A 97 -15.57 -6.71 5.21
C ARG A 97 -16.26 -5.41 4.78
N GLY A 98 -17.25 -4.94 5.54
CA GLY A 98 -18.00 -3.72 5.22
C GLY A 98 -17.10 -2.48 5.22
N GLY A 99 -16.26 -2.32 6.25
CA GLY A 99 -15.28 -1.25 6.34
C GLY A 99 -14.24 -1.31 5.22
N VAL A 100 -13.75 -2.50 4.88
CA VAL A 100 -12.81 -2.67 3.75
C VAL A 100 -13.45 -2.26 2.43
N LEU A 101 -14.67 -2.72 2.13
CA LEU A 101 -15.36 -2.37 0.89
C LEU A 101 -15.66 -0.86 0.81
N GLN A 102 -16.03 -0.24 1.94
CA GLN A 102 -16.24 1.21 2.00
C GLN A 102 -14.93 1.97 1.72
N TYR A 103 -13.82 1.53 2.32
CA TYR A 103 -12.49 2.07 2.07
C TYR A 103 -12.08 1.93 0.60
N MET A 104 -12.15 0.72 0.05
CA MET A 104 -11.79 0.46 -1.35
C MET A 104 -12.65 1.27 -2.31
N GLY A 105 -13.96 1.38 -2.06
CA GLY A 105 -14.85 2.21 -2.86
C GLY A 105 -14.49 3.69 -2.83
N LYS A 106 -14.09 4.22 -1.67
CA LYS A 106 -13.56 5.59 -1.56
C LYS A 106 -12.25 5.73 -2.33
N ALA A 107 -11.26 4.87 -2.07
CA ALA A 107 -9.96 4.92 -2.70
C ALA A 107 -10.04 4.81 -4.24
N LEU A 108 -10.94 3.98 -4.77
CA LEU A 108 -11.20 3.89 -6.22
C LEU A 108 -11.78 5.18 -6.80
N ARG A 109 -12.72 5.83 -6.09
CA ARG A 109 -13.29 7.12 -6.55
C ARG A 109 -12.24 8.22 -6.58
N GLU A 110 -11.40 8.30 -5.54
CA GLU A 110 -10.36 9.32 -5.45
C GLU A 110 -9.20 9.07 -6.44
N ASN A 111 -8.93 7.80 -6.76
CA ASN A 111 -7.91 7.41 -7.74
C ASN A 111 -8.44 7.23 -9.17
N ARG A 112 -9.69 7.57 -9.48
CA ARG A 112 -10.32 7.26 -10.78
C ARG A 112 -9.58 7.83 -11.99
N ASP A 113 -8.90 8.94 -11.79
CA ASP A 113 -8.18 9.68 -12.85
C ASP A 113 -6.71 9.24 -12.98
N LYS A 114 -6.23 8.39 -12.06
CA LYS A 114 -4.87 7.85 -12.09
C LYS A 114 -4.68 6.88 -13.25
N ARG A 115 -3.45 6.81 -13.75
CA ARG A 115 -3.05 5.86 -14.79
C ARG A 115 -2.95 4.44 -14.26
N LEU A 116 -2.34 4.29 -13.08
CA LEU A 116 -2.10 3.02 -12.41
C LEU A 116 -2.53 3.14 -10.96
N ILE A 117 -3.19 2.12 -10.43
CA ILE A 117 -3.51 2.01 -9.00
C ILE A 117 -2.89 0.72 -8.49
N PHE A 118 -1.94 0.85 -7.56
CA PHE A 118 -1.26 -0.28 -6.92
C PHE A 118 -2.03 -0.72 -5.69
N ILE A 119 -2.40 -1.99 -5.67
CA ILE A 119 -3.22 -2.62 -4.64
C ILE A 119 -2.45 -3.83 -4.10
N PRO A 120 -1.54 -3.62 -3.15
CA PRO A 120 -0.91 -4.72 -2.44
C PRO A 120 -1.96 -5.43 -1.59
N TYR A 121 -1.98 -6.75 -1.65
CA TYR A 121 -2.87 -7.61 -0.90
C TYR A 121 -2.07 -8.67 -0.17
N HIS A 122 -2.13 -8.63 1.16
CA HIS A 122 -1.61 -9.69 2.00
C HIS A 122 -2.71 -10.73 2.21
N GLN A 123 -2.47 -11.95 1.73
CA GLN A 123 -3.36 -13.08 1.99
C GLN A 123 -3.17 -13.57 3.43
N VAL A 124 -2.30 -14.55 3.63
CA VAL A 124 -2.01 -15.12 4.96
C VAL A 124 -0.51 -15.11 5.18
N ASP A 125 0.21 -15.68 4.24
CA ASP A 125 1.65 -15.88 4.22
C ASP A 125 2.22 -15.48 2.86
N HIS A 126 1.54 -14.60 2.13
CA HIS A 126 1.97 -14.22 0.79
C HIS A 126 1.44 -12.85 0.37
N TRP A 127 2.28 -12.10 -0.32
CA TRP A 127 1.96 -10.81 -0.91
C TRP A 127 1.65 -10.94 -2.39
N ILE A 128 0.50 -10.42 -2.78
CA ILE A 128 0.09 -10.32 -4.17
C ILE A 128 -0.04 -8.84 -4.50
N LEU A 129 0.54 -8.42 -5.62
CA LEU A 129 0.33 -7.07 -6.13
C LEU A 129 -0.72 -7.10 -7.23
N THR A 130 -1.80 -6.34 -7.02
CA THR A 130 -2.77 -6.08 -8.06
C THR A 130 -2.56 -4.67 -8.62
N VAL A 131 -2.53 -4.51 -9.94
CA VAL A 131 -2.41 -3.22 -10.61
C VAL A 131 -3.65 -2.99 -11.44
N LEU A 132 -4.44 -1.99 -11.06
CA LEU A 132 -5.61 -1.54 -11.80
C LEU A 132 -5.23 -0.40 -12.75
N MET A 133 -5.66 -0.53 -13.99
CA MET A 133 -5.56 0.49 -15.04
C MET A 133 -6.97 0.98 -15.38
N PRO A 134 -7.44 2.09 -14.74
CA PRO A 134 -8.84 2.52 -14.84
C PRO A 134 -9.29 2.84 -16.26
N ARG A 135 -8.43 3.49 -17.07
CA ARG A 135 -8.76 3.90 -18.44
C ARG A 135 -8.86 2.69 -19.38
N GLU A 136 -7.96 1.74 -19.21
CA GLU A 136 -7.85 0.52 -19.99
C GLU A 136 -8.85 -0.54 -19.53
N ARG A 137 -9.52 -0.34 -18.39
CA ARG A 137 -10.40 -1.32 -17.73
C ARG A 137 -9.72 -2.67 -17.57
N ALA A 138 -8.45 -2.63 -17.19
CA ALA A 138 -7.60 -3.82 -17.09
C ALA A 138 -7.07 -3.97 -15.67
N LEU A 139 -6.95 -5.22 -15.23
CA LEU A 139 -6.42 -5.61 -13.94
C LEU A 139 -5.30 -6.63 -14.14
N TYR A 140 -4.13 -6.35 -13.57
CA TYR A 140 -2.98 -7.25 -13.61
C TYR A 140 -2.72 -7.77 -12.21
N VAL A 141 -2.55 -9.08 -12.09
CA VAL A 141 -2.22 -9.74 -10.83
C VAL A 141 -0.81 -10.30 -10.96
N TYR A 142 0.08 -9.76 -10.13
CA TYR A 142 1.47 -10.17 -9.99
C TYR A 142 1.60 -10.98 -8.70
N ASP A 143 1.96 -12.24 -8.88
CA ASP A 143 2.04 -13.22 -7.81
C ASP A 143 3.34 -14.02 -8.02
N SER A 144 4.35 -13.78 -7.18
CA SER A 144 5.67 -14.40 -7.31
C SER A 144 5.68 -15.90 -7.04
N ASP A 145 4.65 -16.43 -6.37
CA ASP A 145 4.51 -17.86 -6.10
C ASP A 145 3.88 -18.61 -7.27
N LYS A 146 3.34 -17.88 -8.25
CA LYS A 146 2.79 -18.45 -9.49
C LYS A 146 3.82 -18.32 -10.60
N LYS A 147 3.93 -19.38 -11.42
CA LYS A 147 4.79 -19.40 -12.61
C LYS A 147 4.38 -18.41 -13.71
N SER A 148 3.22 -17.75 -13.59
CA SER A 148 2.70 -16.80 -14.57
C SER A 148 1.81 -15.75 -13.91
N ASN A 149 2.01 -14.48 -14.29
CA ASN A 149 1.11 -13.39 -13.93
C ASN A 149 -0.25 -13.56 -14.64
N LYS A 150 -1.33 -13.11 -13.99
CA LYS A 150 -2.69 -13.21 -14.54
C LYS A 150 -3.19 -11.83 -14.95
N MET A 151 -3.65 -11.70 -16.20
CA MET A 151 -4.35 -10.52 -16.68
C MET A 151 -5.86 -10.79 -16.69
N LEU A 152 -6.63 -9.85 -16.16
CA LEU A 152 -8.09 -9.87 -16.14
C LEU A 152 -8.61 -8.60 -16.82
N MET A 153 -9.45 -8.77 -17.83
CA MET A 153 -10.18 -7.65 -18.44
C MET A 153 -11.46 -7.41 -17.64
N ILE A 154 -11.69 -6.16 -17.21
CA ILE A 154 -12.91 -5.77 -16.51
C ILE A 154 -13.95 -5.43 -17.57
N THR A 155 -14.79 -6.40 -17.91
CA THR A 155 -16.01 -6.13 -18.68
C THR A 155 -17.05 -5.56 -17.73
N ALA A 156 -17.53 -4.35 -18.00
CA ALA A 156 -18.74 -3.86 -17.35
C ALA A 156 -19.89 -4.79 -17.77
N ALA A 157 -20.48 -5.51 -16.81
CA ALA A 157 -21.86 -5.93 -16.97
C ALA A 157 -22.68 -4.64 -16.92
N VAL A 158 -23.10 -4.15 -18.09
CA VAL A 158 -24.17 -3.17 -18.17
C VAL A 158 -25.42 -3.97 -17.82
N GLU A 159 -25.85 -3.91 -16.56
CA GLU A 159 -27.24 -4.23 -16.25
C GLU A 159 -28.07 -3.08 -16.80
N GLU A 160 -28.82 -3.36 -17.87
CA GLU A 160 -29.87 -2.49 -18.44
C GLU A 160 -31.04 -2.31 -17.46
#